data_AF-A0A1G2MG90-F1
#
_entry.id   AF-A0A1G2MG90-F1
#
_cell.length_a   1.000
_cell.length_b   1.000
_cell.length_c   1.000
_cell.angle_alpha   90.00
_cell.angle_beta   90.00
_cell.angle_gamma   90.00
#
_symmetry.space_group_name_H-M   'P 1'
#
loop_
_entity.id
_entity.type
_entity.pdbx_description
1 polymer ?
#
loop_
_entity_poly.entity_id
_entity_poly.type
_entity_poly.pdbx_seq_one_letter_code
_entity_poly.pdbx_strand_id
1 'polypeptide(L)'
;MKKKTKNQNDLSGTLQNTIIPPEIHAEYISYHNKTNGQKYSKEEVIAESQKLLKRKTPTEDKKKIIFRLAHTPVLRAHYAIQKYLKKPDPELTSWAVIAWNESHAGIINEAMGKMFGENDETADDATIMGGLGGDAKRLRYCFVVSTEKSRDITKEEKQKIWDTIKKIDKSHRSQAEKVEFKRNYAKVVSLIPMDVACGTYIEDIINKSNEPRTFLRFHYFVVNTHILTHHEIDTYLKELEPNN
;
A
#
# COMPACT_ATOMS: atom_id res chain seq x y z
N MET A 1 31.18 -1.18 -7.85
CA MET A 1 30.09 -0.26 -7.46
C MET A 1 28.95 -1.03 -6.77
N LYS A 2 29.04 -1.34 -5.47
CA LYS A 2 28.00 -2.06 -4.70
C LYS A 2 28.00 -1.57 -3.24
N LYS A 3 27.41 -0.41 -2.93
CA LYS A 3 27.31 0.09 -1.53
C LYS A 3 26.07 0.96 -1.20
N LYS A 4 25.02 1.02 -2.03
CA LYS A 4 23.88 1.94 -1.79
C LYS A 4 22.54 1.31 -1.38
N THR A 5 22.38 -0.01 -1.41
CA THR A 5 21.05 -0.63 -1.23
C THR A 5 20.73 -1.10 0.20
N LYS A 6 21.71 -1.14 1.13
CA LYS A 6 21.48 -1.64 2.50
C LYS A 6 20.83 -0.62 3.46
N ASN A 7 21.01 0.69 3.24
CA ASN A 7 20.56 1.72 4.21
C ASN A 7 19.09 2.14 4.09
N GLN A 8 18.35 1.74 3.05
CA GLN A 8 16.94 2.14 2.90
C GLN A 8 15.99 1.24 3.70
N ASN A 9 16.29 -0.06 3.86
CA ASN A 9 15.44 -0.98 4.61
C ASN A 9 15.53 -0.79 6.13
N ASP A 10 16.70 -0.40 6.66
CA ASP A 10 16.91 -0.20 8.10
C ASP A 10 16.10 0.98 8.68
N LEU A 11 16.00 2.06 7.90
CA LEU A 11 15.25 3.26 8.30
C LEU A 11 13.74 3.00 8.31
N SER A 12 13.22 2.22 7.36
CA SER A 12 11.78 1.89 7.30
C SER A 12 11.34 1.06 8.52
N GLY A 13 12.15 0.08 8.95
CA GLY A 13 11.87 -0.73 10.13
C GLY A 13 11.99 0.05 11.44
N THR A 14 12.92 1.01 11.51
CA THR A 14 13.11 1.87 12.69
C THR A 14 11.94 2.86 12.87
N LEU A 15 11.40 3.39 11.77
CA LEU A 15 10.28 4.35 11.79
C LEU A 15 8.94 3.69 12.18
N GLN A 16 8.71 2.43 11.80
CA GLN A 16 7.50 1.69 12.17
C GLN A 16 7.45 1.26 13.64
N ASN A 17 8.61 1.12 14.30
CA ASN A 17 8.71 0.68 15.70
C ASN A 17 8.97 1.82 16.70
N THR A 18 8.95 3.08 16.25
CA THR A 18 9.13 4.23 17.15
C THR A 18 7.83 4.46 17.93
N ILE A 19 7.85 4.16 19.23
CA ILE A 19 6.74 4.45 20.13
C ILE A 19 6.69 5.97 20.35
N ILE A 20 5.62 6.61 19.89
CA ILE A 20 5.42 8.04 20.05
C ILE A 20 4.53 8.27 21.28
N PRO A 21 4.94 9.11 22.25
CA PRO A 21 4.13 9.42 23.42
C PRO A 21 2.78 10.06 23.04
N PRO A 22 1.67 9.73 23.76
CA PRO A 22 0.34 10.27 23.48
C PRO A 22 0.27 11.81 23.52
N GLU A 23 1.12 12.45 24.33
CA GLU A 23 1.17 13.91 24.49
C GLU A 23 1.59 14.60 23.18
N ILE A 24 2.55 13.98 22.47
CA ILE A 24 3.04 14.50 21.18
C ILE A 24 1.98 14.32 20.09
N HIS A 25 1.20 13.23 20.15
CA HIS A 25 0.05 13.06 19.28
C HIS A 25 -1.01 14.14 19.53
N ALA A 26 -1.34 14.42 20.79
CA ALA A 26 -2.30 15.45 21.15
C ALA A 26 -1.84 16.86 20.70
N GLU A 27 -0.54 17.15 20.82
CA GLU A 27 0.05 18.40 20.32
C GLU A 27 -0.05 18.52 18.79
N TYR A 28 0.26 17.44 18.08
CA TYR A 28 0.17 17.38 16.62
C TYR A 28 -1.27 17.59 16.13
N ILE A 29 -2.25 16.92 16.76
CA ILE A 29 -3.68 17.08 16.47
C ILE A 29 -4.14 18.51 16.76
N SER A 30 -3.69 19.10 17.86
CA SER A 30 -4.01 20.50 18.19
C SER A 30 -3.47 21.47 17.15
N TYR A 31 -2.28 21.20 16.61
CA TYR A 31 -1.68 21.98 15.53
C TYR A 31 -2.41 21.80 14.20
N HIS A 32 -2.83 20.57 13.90
CA HIS A 32 -3.67 20.24 12.75
C HIS A 32 -4.97 21.03 12.76
N ASN A 33 -5.69 21.01 13.89
CA ASN A 33 -6.97 21.71 14.04
C ASN A 33 -6.85 23.24 13.90
N LYS A 34 -5.71 23.83 14.31
CA LYS A 34 -5.43 25.27 14.14
C LYS A 34 -5.13 25.66 12.69
N THR A 35 -4.70 24.71 11.87
CA THR A 35 -4.18 24.96 10.51
C THR A 35 -5.13 24.46 9.42
N ASN A 36 -6.23 23.79 9.81
CA ASN A 36 -7.14 23.13 8.90
C ASN A 36 -7.85 24.16 7.99
N GLY A 37 -7.57 24.10 6.68
CA GLY A 37 -8.13 25.01 5.66
C GLY A 37 -7.12 25.57 4.64
N GLN A 38 -5.81 25.45 4.88
CA GLN A 38 -4.80 25.85 3.88
C GLN A 38 -4.49 24.71 2.92
N LYS A 39 -5.05 24.75 1.71
CA LYS A 39 -4.55 23.97 0.56
C LYS A 39 -3.18 24.55 0.17
N TYR A 40 -2.11 23.81 0.45
CA TYR A 40 -0.76 24.23 0.09
C TYR A 40 -0.45 23.91 -1.37
N SER A 41 0.14 24.86 -2.11
CA SER A 41 0.57 24.60 -3.48
C SER A 41 1.75 23.63 -3.51
N LYS A 42 1.66 22.59 -4.35
CA LYS A 42 2.68 21.53 -4.46
C LYS A 42 4.08 22.08 -4.76
N GLU A 43 4.16 23.19 -5.51
CA GLU A 43 5.41 23.80 -5.95
C GLU A 43 6.11 24.59 -4.82
N GLU A 44 5.34 25.30 -4.01
CA GLU A 44 5.84 26.08 -2.86
C GLU A 44 6.39 25.14 -1.78
N VAL A 45 5.67 24.05 -1.50
CA VAL A 45 6.07 23.03 -0.51
C VAL A 45 7.39 22.36 -0.89
N ILE A 46 7.61 22.09 -2.19
CA ILE A 46 8.88 21.53 -2.68
C ILE A 46 10.03 22.53 -2.53
N ALA A 47 9.82 23.81 -2.82
CA ALA A 47 10.84 24.84 -2.62
C ALA A 47 11.21 25.02 -1.14
N GLU A 48 10.22 24.97 -0.24
CA GLU A 48 10.41 25.04 1.21
C GLU A 48 11.11 23.80 1.79
N SER A 49 10.95 22.63 1.17
CA SER A 49 11.65 21.40 1.58
C SER A 49 13.19 21.55 1.58
N GLN A 50 13.74 22.41 0.72
CA GLN A 50 15.18 22.70 0.72
C GLN A 50 15.63 23.48 1.95
N LYS A 51 14.74 24.25 2.59
CA LYS A 51 15.01 25.00 3.83
C LYS A 51 15.02 24.07 5.05
N LEU A 52 14.29 22.95 5.00
CA LEU A 52 14.27 21.94 6.06
C LEU A 52 15.66 21.31 6.30
N LEU A 53 16.45 21.16 5.24
CA LEU A 53 17.79 20.58 5.29
C LEU A 53 18.90 21.59 5.67
N LYS A 54 18.56 22.88 5.80
CA LYS A 54 19.52 23.92 6.21
C LYS A 54 19.60 23.98 7.73
N ARG A 55 20.82 23.95 8.25
CA ARG A 55 21.12 23.98 9.70
C ARG A 55 20.73 25.29 10.40
N LYS A 56 20.47 26.35 9.63
CA LYS A 56 20.22 27.73 10.12
C LYS A 56 18.74 28.08 10.28
N THR A 57 17.84 27.15 10.02
CA THR A 57 16.38 27.35 10.11
C THR A 57 15.91 27.16 11.55
N PRO A 58 15.11 28.06 12.13
CA PRO A 58 14.51 27.90 13.46
C PRO A 58 13.68 26.61 13.57
N THR A 59 13.64 26.00 14.76
CA THR A 59 12.90 24.76 15.03
C THR A 59 11.40 24.89 14.70
N GLU A 60 10.79 26.03 15.00
CA GLU A 60 9.38 26.34 14.67
C GLU A 60 9.10 26.40 13.16
N ASP A 61 10.04 26.92 12.37
CA ASP A 61 9.88 26.97 10.91
C ASP A 61 10.06 25.57 10.29
N LYS A 62 10.96 24.75 10.85
CA LYS A 62 11.09 23.33 10.44
C LYS A 62 9.81 22.56 10.76
N LYS A 63 9.20 22.80 11.93
CA LYS A 63 7.94 22.19 12.35
C LYS A 63 6.80 22.49 11.36
N LYS A 64 6.67 23.76 10.95
CA LYS A 64 5.73 24.20 9.89
C LYS A 64 5.99 23.51 8.56
N ILE A 65 7.24 23.43 8.12
CA ILE A 65 7.61 22.82 6.84
C ILE A 65 7.32 21.32 6.85
N ILE A 66 7.64 20.61 7.94
CA ILE A 66 7.33 19.18 8.11
C ILE A 66 5.83 18.93 8.02
N PHE A 67 5.02 19.74 8.71
CA PHE A 67 3.56 19.64 8.67
C PHE A 67 3.00 19.85 7.25
N ARG A 68 3.47 20.88 6.54
CA ARG A 68 3.08 21.16 5.14
C ARG A 68 3.46 20.03 4.19
N LEU A 69 4.63 19.44 4.38
CA LEU A 69 5.09 18.28 3.61
C LEU A 69 4.24 17.03 3.88
N ALA A 70 3.76 16.85 5.12
CA ALA A 70 2.89 15.73 5.48
C ALA A 70 1.53 15.79 4.75
N HIS A 71 0.93 16.98 4.71
CA HIS A 71 -0.38 17.25 4.11
C HIS A 71 -0.36 17.33 2.58
N THR A 72 0.82 17.22 1.98
CA THR A 72 0.99 17.22 0.52
C THR A 72 1.35 15.80 0.08
N PRO A 73 0.42 15.02 -0.49
CA PRO A 73 0.67 13.65 -0.92
C PRO A 73 1.54 13.62 -2.19
N VAL A 74 2.83 13.98 -2.07
CA VAL A 74 3.77 13.99 -3.19
C VAL A 74 5.02 13.22 -2.79
N LEU A 75 5.46 12.33 -3.68
CA LEU A 75 6.63 11.48 -3.42
C LEU A 75 7.89 12.28 -3.05
N ARG A 76 8.09 13.45 -3.67
CA ARG A 76 9.19 14.37 -3.31
C ARG A 76 9.09 14.92 -1.88
N ALA A 77 7.88 15.19 -1.39
CA ALA A 77 7.66 15.66 -0.03
C ALA A 77 7.97 14.56 0.99
N HIS A 78 7.48 13.34 0.73
CA HIS A 78 7.79 12.16 1.54
C HIS A 78 9.29 11.86 1.60
N TYR A 79 10.00 11.92 0.46
CA TYR A 79 11.45 11.77 0.43
C TYR A 79 12.19 12.89 1.18
N ALA A 80 11.66 14.11 1.20
CA ALA A 80 12.26 15.21 1.96
C ALA A 80 12.18 14.96 3.47
N ILE A 81 11.03 14.51 3.98
CA ILE A 81 10.87 14.11 5.39
C ILE A 81 11.77 12.91 5.71
N GLN A 82 11.80 11.90 4.85
CA GLN A 82 12.68 10.73 5.03
C GLN A 82 14.17 11.12 5.07
N LYS A 83 14.57 12.13 4.29
CA LYS A 83 15.94 12.64 4.30
C LYS A 83 16.24 13.43 5.58
N TYR A 84 15.29 14.17 6.11
CA TYR A 84 15.39 14.86 7.39
C TYR A 84 15.54 13.88 8.55
N LEU A 85 14.76 12.79 8.55
CA LEU A 85 14.82 11.72 9.56
C LEU A 85 16.17 10.99 9.65
N LYS A 86 17.10 11.18 8.70
CA LYS A 86 18.48 10.65 8.79
C LYS A 86 19.36 11.42 9.78
N LYS A 87 19.07 12.71 9.97
CA LYS A 87 19.77 13.60 10.92
C LYS A 87 18.75 14.58 11.50
N PRO A 88 17.77 14.10 12.29
CA PRO A 88 16.73 14.95 12.83
C PRO A 88 17.27 15.80 13.98
N ASP A 89 16.62 16.93 14.22
CA ASP A 89 16.79 17.62 15.49
C ASP A 89 16.06 16.80 16.58
N PRO A 90 16.66 16.57 17.77
CA PRO A 90 16.08 15.68 18.78
C PRO A 90 14.63 16.03 19.15
N GLU A 91 14.31 17.32 19.24
CA GLU A 91 12.99 17.85 19.58
C GLU A 91 11.91 17.59 18.52
N LEU A 92 12.31 17.44 17.25
CA LEU A 92 11.39 17.26 16.12
C LEU A 92 11.35 15.83 15.60
N THR A 93 12.06 14.89 16.22
CA THR A 93 12.14 13.51 15.74
C THR A 93 10.76 12.86 15.74
N SER A 94 10.04 12.89 16.86
CA SER A 94 8.70 12.30 16.99
C SER A 94 7.69 12.97 16.04
N TRP A 95 7.76 14.29 15.91
CA TRP A 95 6.93 15.06 14.98
C TRP A 95 7.19 14.68 13.51
N ALA A 96 8.44 14.52 13.14
CA ALA A 96 8.83 14.10 11.80
C ALA A 96 8.40 12.66 11.50
N VAL A 97 8.36 11.78 12.50
CA VAL A 97 7.84 10.40 12.36
C VAL A 97 6.33 10.41 12.11
N ILE A 98 5.54 11.16 12.90
CA ILE A 98 4.09 11.32 12.68
C ILE A 98 3.83 11.85 11.27
N ALA A 99 4.50 12.95 10.91
CA ALA A 99 4.38 13.59 9.60
C ALA A 99 4.78 12.67 8.43
N TRP A 100 5.79 11.82 8.63
CA TRP A 100 6.21 10.84 7.63
C TRP A 100 5.15 9.76 7.43
N ASN A 101 4.60 9.22 8.53
CA ASN A 101 3.52 8.22 8.49
C ASN A 101 2.27 8.78 7.80
N GLU A 102 1.89 10.01 8.12
CA GLU A 102 0.76 10.69 7.49
C GLU A 102 1.00 10.95 6.00
N SER A 103 2.18 11.45 5.62
CA SER A 103 2.59 11.60 4.21
C SER A 103 2.55 10.27 3.45
N HIS A 104 3.01 9.19 4.11
CA HIS A 104 3.02 7.85 3.55
C HIS A 104 1.60 7.34 3.29
N ALA A 105 0.72 7.47 4.28
CA ALA A 105 -0.69 7.12 4.17
C ALA A 105 -1.38 7.92 3.05
N GLY A 106 -1.13 9.23 2.97
CA GLY A 106 -1.67 10.08 1.90
C GLY A 106 -1.22 9.67 0.50
N ILE A 107 0.06 9.32 0.32
CA ILE A 107 0.59 8.80 -0.97
C ILE A 107 -0.04 7.46 -1.32
N ILE A 108 -0.16 6.55 -0.35
CA ILE A 108 -0.83 5.26 -0.54
C ILE A 108 -2.28 5.49 -0.97
N ASN A 109 -3.00 6.38 -0.28
CA ASN A 109 -4.38 6.72 -0.60
C ASN A 109 -4.53 7.33 -2.00
N GLU A 110 -3.68 8.28 -2.39
CA GLU A 110 -3.73 8.85 -3.76
C GLU A 110 -3.39 7.82 -4.84
N ALA A 111 -2.38 6.97 -4.60
CA ALA A 111 -2.01 5.91 -5.52
C ALA A 111 -3.13 4.87 -5.66
N MET A 112 -3.82 4.54 -4.56
CA MET A 112 -4.95 3.62 -4.57
C MET A 112 -6.20 4.26 -5.18
N GLY A 113 -6.51 5.52 -4.90
CA GLY A 113 -7.60 6.25 -5.58
C GLY A 113 -7.43 6.25 -7.10
N LYS A 114 -6.22 6.51 -7.59
CA LYS A 114 -5.90 6.40 -9.04
C LYS A 114 -6.00 4.97 -9.58
N MET A 115 -5.81 3.96 -8.74
CA MET A 115 -5.80 2.55 -9.15
C MET A 115 -7.18 1.87 -9.05
N PHE A 116 -8.06 2.35 -8.16
CA PHE A 116 -9.35 1.75 -7.84
C PHE A 116 -10.57 2.64 -8.14
N GLY A 117 -10.43 3.95 -8.41
CA GLY A 117 -11.51 4.72 -9.02
C GLY A 117 -11.50 6.24 -8.79
N GLU A 118 -11.60 6.98 -9.89
CA GLU A 118 -12.29 8.29 -10.00
C GLU A 118 -13.81 8.09 -10.26
N ASN A 119 -14.33 6.86 -10.22
CA ASN A 119 -15.68 6.51 -10.72
C ASN A 119 -16.64 5.97 -9.65
N ASP A 120 -16.36 6.17 -8.37
CA ASP A 120 -17.31 5.76 -7.33
C ASP A 120 -17.48 6.91 -6.34
N GLU A 121 -18.71 7.41 -6.23
CA GLU A 121 -19.16 8.46 -5.30
C GLU A 121 -19.02 8.04 -3.81
N THR A 122 -18.28 6.98 -3.55
CA THR A 122 -17.92 6.42 -2.24
C THR A 122 -16.47 6.73 -1.84
N ALA A 123 -15.71 7.41 -2.71
CA ALA A 123 -14.28 7.72 -2.49
C ALA A 123 -14.00 8.71 -1.34
N ASP A 124 -15.00 9.47 -0.89
CA ASP A 124 -14.82 10.48 0.16
C ASP A 124 -14.74 9.88 1.58
N ASP A 125 -15.15 8.62 1.78
CA ASP A 125 -15.19 7.96 3.11
C ASP A 125 -14.17 6.83 3.29
N ALA A 126 -13.21 6.68 2.37
CA ALA A 126 -12.15 5.68 2.49
C ALA A 126 -11.02 6.15 3.43
N THR A 127 -11.32 6.42 4.70
CA THR A 127 -10.27 6.57 5.73
C THR A 127 -9.68 5.20 6.05
N ILE A 128 -8.51 4.92 5.48
CA ILE A 128 -7.81 3.63 5.61
C ILE A 128 -7.05 3.57 6.94
N MET A 129 -7.51 2.73 7.87
CA MET A 129 -6.72 2.29 9.04
C MET A 129 -6.13 0.89 8.76
N GLY A 130 -4.90 0.84 8.24
CA GLY A 130 -4.13 -0.41 8.08
C GLY A 130 -4.11 -1.01 6.67
N GLY A 131 -3.12 -1.87 6.44
CA GLY A 131 -2.68 -2.38 5.13
C GLY A 131 -3.82 -2.78 4.18
N LEU A 132 -3.67 -2.38 2.90
CA LEU A 132 -4.65 -2.37 1.81
C LEU A 132 -6.04 -1.76 2.10
N GLY A 133 -6.42 -1.54 3.35
CA GLY A 133 -7.71 -0.99 3.75
C GLY A 133 -8.86 -1.99 3.68
N GLY A 134 -10.01 -1.53 4.12
CA GLY A 134 -11.26 -2.29 4.12
C GLY A 134 -12.45 -1.36 3.95
N ASP A 135 -13.56 -1.91 3.47
CA ASP A 135 -14.86 -1.22 3.44
C ASP A 135 -15.77 -1.88 4.49
N ALA A 136 -16.12 -1.12 5.53
CA ALA A 136 -16.91 -1.54 6.69
C ALA A 136 -16.46 -2.86 7.35
N LYS A 137 -16.96 -4.01 6.88
CA LYS A 137 -16.71 -5.38 7.38
C LYS A 137 -15.84 -6.23 6.44
N ARG A 138 -15.28 -5.65 5.39
CA ARG A 138 -14.47 -6.36 4.39
C ARG A 138 -13.04 -5.85 4.43
N LEU A 139 -12.08 -6.76 4.31
CA LEU A 139 -10.66 -6.45 4.17
C LEU A 139 -10.22 -6.65 2.73
N ARG A 140 -9.38 -5.74 2.24
CA ARG A 140 -8.80 -5.85 0.91
C ARG A 140 -7.61 -6.80 0.96
N TYR A 141 -7.66 -7.85 0.16
CA TYR A 141 -6.57 -8.79 -0.04
C TYR A 141 -6.04 -8.67 -1.46
N CYS A 142 -4.72 -8.69 -1.60
CA CYS A 142 -4.05 -8.89 -2.87
C CYS A 142 -3.49 -10.30 -2.88
N PHE A 143 -3.92 -11.12 -3.84
CA PHE A 143 -3.42 -12.48 -4.00
C PHE A 143 -3.05 -12.79 -5.45
N VAL A 144 -2.15 -13.76 -5.60
CA VAL A 144 -1.63 -14.22 -6.88
C VAL A 144 -1.76 -15.73 -6.98
N VAL A 145 -2.34 -16.16 -8.08
CA VAL A 145 -2.46 -17.57 -8.48
C VAL A 145 -1.70 -17.79 -9.77
N SER A 146 -0.88 -18.83 -9.81
CA SER A 146 -0.03 -19.15 -10.96
C SER A 146 -0.47 -20.44 -11.65
N THR A 147 -0.06 -20.61 -12.90
CA THR A 147 -0.32 -21.83 -13.66
C THR A 147 0.64 -22.94 -13.29
N GLU A 148 0.19 -24.18 -13.51
CA GLU A 148 1.09 -25.32 -13.46
C GLU A 148 2.19 -25.19 -14.52
N LYS A 149 3.42 -25.55 -14.12
CA LYS A 149 4.62 -25.56 -14.98
C LYS A 149 4.90 -24.22 -15.66
N SER A 150 4.43 -23.10 -15.09
CA SER A 150 4.66 -21.75 -15.61
C SER A 150 4.17 -21.57 -17.06
N ARG A 151 3.13 -22.32 -17.45
CA ARG A 151 2.49 -22.22 -18.76
C ARG A 151 1.75 -20.89 -18.92
N ASP A 152 1.73 -20.36 -20.12
CA ASP A 152 0.92 -19.18 -20.42
C ASP A 152 -0.59 -19.45 -20.25
N ILE A 153 -1.29 -18.56 -19.55
CA ILE A 153 -2.75 -18.58 -19.38
C ILE A 153 -3.38 -18.21 -20.72
N THR A 154 -4.14 -19.15 -21.28
CA THR A 154 -4.90 -18.95 -22.52
C THR A 154 -6.07 -17.98 -22.34
N LYS A 155 -6.61 -17.45 -23.44
CA LYS A 155 -7.78 -16.54 -23.38
C LYS A 155 -9.00 -17.19 -22.73
N GLU A 156 -9.24 -18.47 -23.03
CA GLU A 156 -10.34 -19.25 -22.46
C GLU A 156 -10.16 -19.45 -20.95
N GLU A 157 -8.95 -19.79 -20.50
CA GLU A 157 -8.62 -19.93 -19.08
C GLU A 157 -8.77 -18.58 -18.34
N LYS A 158 -8.39 -17.44 -18.95
CA LYS A 158 -8.61 -16.11 -18.35
C LYS A 158 -10.10 -15.81 -18.16
N GLN A 159 -10.90 -16.08 -19.18
CA GLN A 159 -12.35 -15.87 -19.11
C GLN A 159 -12.98 -16.76 -18.03
N LYS A 160 -12.55 -18.01 -17.95
CA LYS A 160 -13.00 -18.95 -16.93
C LYS A 160 -12.67 -18.49 -15.51
N ILE A 161 -11.45 -18.01 -15.27
CA ILE A 161 -11.05 -17.43 -13.97
C ILE A 161 -11.96 -16.25 -13.63
N TRP A 162 -12.14 -15.33 -14.57
CA TRP A 162 -12.97 -14.15 -14.37
C TRP A 162 -14.43 -14.48 -14.04
N ASP A 163 -15.03 -15.41 -14.77
CA ASP A 163 -16.40 -15.85 -14.53
C ASP A 163 -16.53 -16.62 -13.20
N THR A 164 -15.48 -17.34 -12.80
CA THR A 164 -15.42 -18.03 -11.52
C THR A 164 -15.36 -17.03 -10.37
N ILE A 165 -14.48 -16.02 -10.46
CA ILE A 165 -14.38 -14.93 -9.47
C ILE A 165 -15.75 -14.27 -9.29
N LYS A 166 -16.43 -13.90 -10.38
CA LYS A 166 -17.78 -13.30 -10.31
C LYS A 166 -18.82 -14.19 -9.63
N LYS A 167 -18.73 -15.51 -9.78
CA LYS A 167 -19.63 -16.46 -9.10
C LYS A 167 -19.30 -16.56 -7.60
N ILE A 168 -18.02 -16.65 -7.27
CA ILE A 168 -17.52 -16.74 -5.88
C ILE A 168 -17.78 -15.44 -5.11
N ASP A 169 -17.61 -14.29 -5.74
CA ASP A 169 -17.91 -12.97 -5.16
C ASP A 169 -19.34 -12.91 -4.65
N LYS A 170 -20.29 -13.42 -5.45
CA LYS A 170 -21.71 -13.50 -5.06
C LYS A 170 -21.94 -14.44 -3.88
N SER A 171 -21.29 -15.61 -3.84
CA SER A 171 -21.49 -16.57 -2.75
C SER A 171 -20.87 -16.12 -1.43
N HIS A 172 -19.72 -15.45 -1.49
CA HIS A 172 -18.95 -15.04 -0.32
C HIS A 172 -19.16 -13.59 0.08
N ARG A 173 -20.12 -12.88 -0.54
CA ARG A 173 -20.33 -11.42 -0.35
C ARG A 173 -19.02 -10.62 -0.50
N SER A 174 -18.13 -11.12 -1.35
CA SER A 174 -16.83 -10.53 -1.66
C SER A 174 -16.92 -9.74 -2.96
N GLN A 175 -15.94 -8.87 -3.21
CA GLN A 175 -15.93 -8.04 -4.41
C GLN A 175 -14.51 -7.93 -4.97
N ALA A 176 -14.28 -8.57 -6.12
CA ALA A 176 -13.06 -8.36 -6.87
C ALA A 176 -13.03 -6.94 -7.47
N GLU A 177 -12.09 -6.13 -7.00
CA GLU A 177 -11.91 -4.76 -7.46
C GLU A 177 -11.02 -4.69 -8.70
N LYS A 178 -9.99 -5.55 -8.74
CA LYS A 178 -9.05 -5.58 -9.86
C LYS A 178 -8.53 -6.98 -10.14
N VAL A 179 -8.55 -7.38 -11.40
CA VAL A 179 -7.92 -8.61 -11.87
C VAL A 179 -6.95 -8.28 -13.00
N GLU A 180 -5.68 -8.58 -12.80
CA GLU A 180 -4.62 -8.41 -13.78
C GLU A 180 -4.08 -9.78 -14.21
N PHE A 181 -4.28 -10.13 -15.48
CA PHE A 181 -3.73 -11.34 -16.06
C PHE A 181 -2.37 -11.07 -16.69
N LYS A 182 -1.34 -11.81 -16.27
CA LYS A 182 -0.02 -11.84 -16.90
C LYS A 182 0.13 -13.12 -17.71
N ARG A 183 1.38 -13.46 -18.07
CA ARG A 183 1.67 -14.66 -18.87
C ARG A 183 1.28 -15.92 -18.13
N ASN A 184 1.88 -16.16 -16.97
CA ASN A 184 1.78 -17.41 -16.19
C ASN A 184 1.07 -17.23 -14.83
N TYR A 185 0.52 -16.05 -14.53
CA TYR A 185 -0.20 -15.80 -13.28
C TYR A 185 -1.33 -14.79 -13.45
N ALA A 186 -2.29 -14.86 -12.53
CA ALA A 186 -3.32 -13.86 -12.33
C ALA A 186 -3.11 -13.20 -10.97
N LYS A 187 -3.07 -11.87 -10.95
CA LYS A 187 -3.06 -11.05 -9.74
C LYS A 187 -4.45 -10.50 -9.51
N VAL A 188 -5.00 -10.72 -8.32
CA VAL A 188 -6.35 -10.32 -7.95
C VAL A 188 -6.27 -9.43 -6.72
N VAL A 189 -7.05 -8.35 -6.72
CA VAL A 189 -7.36 -7.54 -5.54
C VAL A 189 -8.84 -7.65 -5.28
N SER A 190 -9.21 -8.12 -4.09
CA SER A 190 -10.60 -8.38 -3.71
C SER A 190 -10.87 -7.94 -2.27
N LEU A 191 -12.06 -7.38 -2.05
CA LEU A 191 -12.62 -7.10 -0.74
C LEU A 191 -13.32 -8.36 -0.22
N ILE A 192 -12.74 -8.99 0.80
CA ILE A 192 -13.23 -10.22 1.41
C ILE A 192 -13.80 -9.88 2.80
N PRO A 193 -15.04 -10.28 3.13
CA PRO A 193 -15.61 -10.12 4.46
C PRO A 193 -14.76 -10.77 5.56
N MET A 194 -14.68 -10.12 6.72
CA MET A 194 -13.94 -10.63 7.89
C MET A 194 -14.52 -11.93 8.46
N ASP A 195 -15.78 -12.24 8.19
CA ASP A 195 -16.45 -13.50 8.57
C ASP A 195 -16.12 -14.66 7.61
N VAL A 196 -15.36 -14.41 6.54
CA VAL A 196 -14.92 -15.42 5.57
C VAL A 196 -13.41 -15.57 5.63
N ALA A 197 -12.93 -16.81 5.76
CA ALA A 197 -11.50 -17.09 5.67
C ALA A 197 -11.01 -16.82 4.24
N CYS A 198 -10.01 -15.92 4.09
CA CYS A 198 -9.48 -15.55 2.78
C CYS A 198 -8.93 -16.76 2.01
N GLY A 199 -8.33 -17.74 2.70
CA GLY A 199 -7.87 -18.99 2.09
C GLY A 199 -9.01 -19.75 1.43
N THR A 200 -10.17 -19.90 2.09
CA THR A 200 -11.34 -20.57 1.52
C THR A 200 -11.85 -19.86 0.26
N TYR A 201 -11.88 -18.53 0.26
CA TYR A 201 -12.26 -17.76 -0.94
C TYR A 201 -11.30 -18.03 -2.11
N ILE A 202 -9.99 -18.04 -1.87
CA ILE A 202 -8.97 -18.26 -2.91
C ILE A 202 -8.99 -19.71 -3.41
N GLU A 203 -9.10 -20.67 -2.50
CA GLU A 203 -9.17 -22.10 -2.80
C GLU A 203 -10.42 -22.44 -3.62
N ASP A 204 -11.57 -21.85 -3.30
CA ASP A 204 -12.79 -21.99 -4.10
C ASP A 204 -12.62 -21.49 -5.53
N ILE A 205 -11.91 -20.37 -5.72
CA ILE A 205 -11.59 -19.83 -7.05
C ILE A 205 -10.69 -20.81 -7.82
N ILE A 206 -9.65 -21.34 -7.17
CA ILE A 206 -8.72 -22.30 -7.78
C ILE A 206 -9.46 -23.59 -8.15
N ASN A 207 -10.22 -24.16 -7.23
CA ASN A 207 -10.97 -25.40 -7.40
C ASN A 207 -11.96 -25.32 -8.57
N LYS A 208 -12.83 -24.31 -8.58
CA LYS A 208 -13.82 -24.13 -9.65
C LYS A 208 -13.19 -23.76 -10.98
N SER A 209 -12.07 -23.03 -10.96
CA SER A 209 -11.31 -22.76 -12.19
C SER A 209 -10.66 -24.03 -12.74
N ASN A 210 -10.20 -24.95 -11.89
CA ASN A 210 -9.56 -26.19 -12.29
C ASN A 210 -10.52 -27.30 -12.75
N GLU A 211 -11.84 -27.09 -12.73
CA GLU A 211 -12.81 -28.13 -13.10
C GLU A 211 -13.32 -27.92 -14.55
N PRO A 212 -13.11 -28.86 -15.51
CA PRO A 212 -12.71 -30.26 -15.34
C PRO A 212 -11.19 -30.54 -15.53
N ARG A 213 -10.39 -29.53 -15.90
CA ARG A 213 -8.95 -29.69 -16.16
C ARG A 213 -8.15 -28.75 -15.26
N THR A 214 -7.22 -29.30 -14.50
CA THR A 214 -6.28 -28.56 -13.67
C THR A 214 -5.31 -27.74 -14.54
N PHE A 215 -5.22 -26.45 -14.26
CA PHE A 215 -4.25 -25.56 -14.89
C PHE A 215 -3.68 -24.49 -13.94
N LEU A 216 -4.39 -24.16 -12.85
CA LEU A 216 -3.90 -23.34 -11.74
C LEU A 216 -3.26 -24.22 -10.67
N ARG A 217 -2.15 -23.74 -10.10
CA ARG A 217 -1.55 -24.33 -8.90
C ARG A 217 -2.41 -24.03 -7.68
N PHE A 218 -2.42 -24.97 -6.73
CA PHE A 218 -3.04 -24.78 -5.42
C PHE A 218 -2.25 -23.82 -4.51
N HIS A 219 -0.95 -23.64 -4.74
CA HIS A 219 -0.14 -22.69 -3.99
C HIS A 219 -0.40 -21.27 -4.48
N TYR A 220 -0.82 -20.39 -3.58
CA TYR A 220 -1.09 -18.97 -3.85
C TYR A 220 -0.30 -18.08 -2.89
N PHE A 221 0.02 -16.87 -3.35
CA PHE A 221 0.61 -15.84 -2.50
C PHE A 221 -0.44 -14.80 -2.19
N VAL A 222 -0.70 -14.54 -0.91
CA VAL A 222 -1.73 -13.58 -0.45
C VAL A 222 -1.15 -12.64 0.60
N VAL A 223 -1.46 -11.36 0.47
CA VAL A 223 -1.12 -10.31 1.44
C VAL A 223 -2.31 -9.39 1.63
N ASN A 224 -2.46 -8.86 2.85
CA ASN A 224 -3.41 -7.79 3.16
C ASN A 224 -2.70 -6.46 3.42
N THR A 225 -1.40 -6.33 3.15
CA THR A 225 -0.63 -5.15 3.58
C THR A 225 -0.42 -4.12 2.47
N HIS A 226 -0.17 -4.57 1.25
CA HIS A 226 0.14 -3.74 0.10
C HIS A 226 -0.24 -4.49 -1.19
N ILE A 227 -0.27 -3.78 -2.33
CA ILE A 227 -0.49 -4.42 -3.63
C ILE A 227 0.81 -5.08 -4.08
N LEU A 228 0.75 -6.38 -4.37
CA LEU A 228 1.92 -7.15 -4.79
C LEU A 228 2.60 -6.55 -6.01
N THR A 229 3.89 -6.26 -5.87
CA THR A 229 4.74 -5.77 -6.94
C THR A 229 5.20 -6.92 -7.84
N HIS A 230 5.60 -6.61 -9.08
CA HIS A 230 6.15 -7.64 -9.98
C HIS A 230 7.36 -8.36 -9.40
N HIS A 231 8.21 -7.65 -8.64
CA HIS A 231 9.40 -8.23 -8.03
C HIS A 231 9.07 -9.28 -6.96
N GLU A 232 8.08 -9.01 -6.11
CA GLU A 232 7.64 -9.94 -5.07
C GLU A 232 7.01 -11.20 -5.68
N ILE A 233 6.20 -11.03 -6.72
CA ILE A 233 5.59 -12.14 -7.45
C ILE A 233 6.66 -13.00 -8.11
N ASP A 234 7.62 -12.39 -8.81
CA ASP A 234 8.69 -13.13 -9.46
C ASP A 234 9.57 -13.88 -8.46
N THR A 235 9.77 -13.33 -7.26
CA THR A 235 10.52 -13.99 -6.18
C THR A 235 9.76 -15.22 -5.68
N TYR A 236 8.46 -15.07 -5.38
CA TYR A 236 7.60 -16.17 -4.99
C TYR A 236 7.53 -17.27 -6.05
N LEU A 237 7.39 -16.92 -7.33
CA LEU A 237 7.31 -17.90 -8.42
C LEU A 237 8.62 -18.69 -8.58
N LYS A 238 9.77 -18.07 -8.34
CA LYS A 238 11.08 -18.76 -8.37
C LYS A 238 11.23 -19.76 -7.23
N GLU A 239 10.74 -19.45 -6.03
CA GLU A 239 10.76 -20.38 -4.90
C GLU A 239 9.90 -21.63 -5.16
N LEU A 240 8.85 -21.49 -5.99
CA LEU A 240 7.95 -22.57 -6.40
C LEU A 240 8.44 -23.39 -7.60
N GLU A 241 9.52 -22.97 -8.26
CA GLU A 241 10.19 -23.75 -9.29
C GLU A 241 11.38 -24.46 -8.62
N PRO A 242 11.24 -25.74 -8.23
CA PRO A 242 12.40 -26.48 -7.75
C PRO A 242 13.46 -26.46 -8.86
N ASN A 243 14.69 -26.11 -8.48
CA ASN A 243 15.87 -26.25 -9.34
C ASN A 243 15.82 -27.65 -9.99
N ASN A 244 15.69 -27.69 -11.32
CA ASN A 244 16.11 -28.85 -12.10
C ASN A 244 17.61 -29.08 -11.91
#